data_AF-A0A519V3B8-F1
#
_entry.id   AF-A0A519V3B8-F1
#
_cell.length_a   1.000
_cell.length_b   1.000
_cell.length_c   1.000
_cell.angle_alpha   90.00
_cell.angle_beta   90.00
_cell.angle_gamma   90.00
#
_symmetry.space_group_name_H-M   'P 1'
#
loop_
_entity.id
_entity.type
_entity.pdbx_description
1 polymer ?
#
loop_
_entity_poly.entity_id
_entity_poly.type
_entity_poly.pdbx_seq_one_letter_code
_entity_poly.pdbx_strand_id
1 'polypeptide(L)'
;MYRPTKTIITFLLLLLPALAFANAGSPMMWFGILHSLVLNAFIGWTESAIIDKFKILNRTWLIIIGNYVSMFVGLYYIAPHFSTVAGNHDFWGAHTIYGDYKLQGFIFGMVTSFFATLIIELPFFYLAVKDKLQGRQILIPFLVANTLTNIIMTIIYFLFVNGGGYWQKT
;
A
#
# COMPACT_ATOMS: atom_id res chain seq x y z
N MET A 1 15.55 7.85 -32.98
CA MET A 1 14.39 7.48 -32.13
C MET A 1 14.88 7.21 -30.71
N TYR A 2 14.69 8.15 -29.79
CA TYR A 2 15.10 8.01 -28.39
C TYR A 2 14.04 7.18 -27.66
N ARG A 3 14.38 5.97 -27.18
CA ARG A 3 13.47 5.17 -26.36
C ARG A 3 13.50 5.74 -24.94
N PRO A 4 12.40 6.28 -24.40
CA PRO A 4 12.39 6.69 -23.00
C PRO A 4 12.69 5.46 -22.13
N THR A 5 13.69 5.59 -21.25
CA THR A 5 14.04 4.56 -20.28
C THR A 5 12.85 4.32 -19.36
N LYS A 6 12.66 3.08 -18.88
CA LYS A 6 11.52 2.68 -18.02
C LYS A 6 11.29 3.65 -16.86
N THR A 7 12.36 4.24 -16.32
CA THR A 7 12.36 5.27 -15.27
C THR A 7 11.59 6.54 -15.64
N ILE A 8 11.71 7.02 -16.88
CA ILE A 8 11.00 8.22 -17.37
C ILE A 8 9.50 7.92 -17.49
N ILE A 9 9.16 6.72 -17.94
CA ILE A 9 7.77 6.26 -18.03
C ILE A 9 7.17 6.13 -16.63
N THR A 10 7.88 5.53 -15.67
CA THR A 10 7.46 5.45 -14.27
C THR A 10 7.28 6.84 -13.66
N PHE A 11 8.20 7.76 -13.91
CA PHE A 11 8.11 9.14 -13.42
C PHE A 11 6.93 9.91 -14.04
N LEU A 12 6.68 9.76 -15.34
CA LEU A 12 5.52 10.34 -16.02
C LEU A 12 4.19 9.74 -15.54
N LEU A 13 4.15 8.44 -15.23
CA LEU A 13 2.99 7.78 -14.63
C LEU A 13 2.71 8.26 -13.20
N LEU A 14 3.75 8.63 -12.45
CA LEU A 14 3.60 9.24 -11.12
C LEU A 14 3.14 10.70 -11.18
N LEU A 15 3.40 11.40 -12.29
CA LEU A 15 2.98 12.79 -12.51
C LEU A 15 1.60 12.93 -13.16
N LEU A 16 1.09 11.89 -13.82
CA LEU A 16 -0.22 11.90 -14.46
C LEU A 16 -1.41 12.17 -13.49
N PRO A 17 -1.42 11.65 -12.25
CA PRO A 17 -2.46 12.01 -11.27
C PRO A 17 -2.43 13.49 -10.91
N ALA A 18 -1.25 14.13 -10.94
CA ALA A 18 -1.11 15.56 -10.66
C ALA A 18 -1.62 16.45 -11.82
N LEU A 19 -1.63 15.93 -13.05
CA LEU A 19 -2.05 16.69 -14.24
C LEU A 19 -3.51 16.44 -14.64
N ALA A 20 -4.06 15.25 -14.36
CA ALA A 20 -5.40 14.87 -14.81
C ALA A 20 -6.54 15.47 -13.96
N PHE A 21 -6.28 15.99 -12.76
CA PHE A 21 -7.34 16.38 -11.82
C PHE A 21 -7.02 17.57 -10.91
N ALA A 22 -6.63 18.69 -11.51
CA ALA A 22 -6.44 19.94 -10.78
C ALA A 22 -7.73 20.49 -10.10
N ASN A 23 -8.91 19.86 -10.22
CA ASN A 23 -10.18 20.41 -9.70
C ASN A 23 -11.20 19.42 -9.07
N ALA A 24 -10.89 18.15 -8.79
CA ALA A 24 -11.92 17.23 -8.24
C ALA A 24 -11.48 16.23 -7.16
N GLY A 25 -10.29 16.34 -6.57
CA GLY A 25 -9.89 15.45 -5.47
C GLY A 25 -8.57 15.84 -4.81
N SER A 26 -8.37 15.42 -3.56
CA SER A 26 -7.12 15.64 -2.83
C SER A 26 -5.98 14.78 -3.42
N PRO A 27 -4.69 15.16 -3.26
CA PRO A 27 -3.57 14.29 -3.61
C PRO A 27 -3.67 12.88 -3.00
N MET A 28 -4.25 12.77 -1.79
CA MET A 28 -4.49 11.50 -1.10
C MET A 28 -5.57 10.66 -1.80
N MET A 29 -6.66 11.26 -2.28
CA MET A 29 -7.67 10.56 -3.09
C MET A 29 -7.05 10.00 -4.38
N TRP A 30 -6.25 10.79 -5.10
CA TRP A 30 -5.57 10.34 -6.31
C TRP A 30 -4.56 9.24 -6.05
N PHE A 31 -3.83 9.35 -4.95
CA PHE A 31 -2.94 8.30 -4.50
C PHE A 31 -3.72 7.02 -4.17
N GLY A 32 -4.87 7.13 -3.50
CA GLY A 32 -5.77 6.00 -3.24
C GLY A 32 -6.23 5.29 -4.52
N ILE A 33 -6.61 6.06 -5.55
CA ILE A 33 -6.99 5.50 -6.86
C ILE A 33 -5.79 4.80 -7.52
N LEU A 34 -4.64 5.48 -7.62
CA LEU A 34 -3.41 4.90 -8.18
C LEU A 34 -3.02 3.62 -7.43
N HIS A 35 -3.14 3.65 -6.09
CA HIS A 35 -2.86 2.52 -5.24
C HIS A 35 -3.78 1.36 -5.60
N SER A 36 -5.08 1.61 -5.65
CA SER A 36 -6.11 0.61 -5.98
C SER A 36 -6.01 0.03 -7.38
N LEU A 37 -5.52 0.76 -8.38
CA LEU A 37 -5.53 0.28 -9.78
C LEU A 37 -4.20 -0.33 -10.23
N VAL A 38 -3.08 0.19 -9.73
CA VAL A 38 -1.75 -0.13 -10.30
C VAL A 38 -0.76 -0.52 -9.22
N LEU A 39 -0.70 0.24 -8.13
CA LEU A 39 0.37 0.06 -7.15
C LEU A 39 0.29 -1.30 -6.44
N ASN A 40 -0.91 -1.80 -6.13
CA ASN A 40 -1.05 -3.14 -5.52
C ASN A 40 -0.48 -4.26 -6.41
N ALA A 41 -0.66 -4.17 -7.73
CA ALA A 41 -0.06 -5.12 -8.66
C ALA A 41 1.47 -5.04 -8.64
N PHE A 42 2.01 -3.81 -8.59
CA PHE A 42 3.45 -3.58 -8.49
C PHE A 42 4.04 -4.06 -7.15
N ILE A 43 3.33 -3.84 -6.04
CA ILE A 43 3.70 -4.33 -4.71
C ILE A 43 3.72 -5.85 -4.71
N GLY A 44 2.63 -6.51 -5.12
CA GLY A 44 2.58 -7.98 -5.14
C GLY A 44 3.63 -8.61 -6.07
N TRP A 45 3.95 -7.96 -7.20
CA TRP A 45 5.06 -8.37 -8.06
C TRP A 45 6.42 -8.23 -7.36
N THR A 46 6.64 -7.12 -6.65
CA THR A 46 7.87 -6.87 -5.89
C THR A 46 8.03 -7.86 -4.75
N GLU A 47 6.94 -8.17 -4.03
CA GLU A 47 6.94 -9.17 -2.95
C GLU A 47 7.26 -10.56 -3.47
N SER A 48 6.65 -10.96 -4.59
CA SER A 48 7.00 -12.20 -5.30
C SER A 48 8.50 -12.24 -5.61
N ALA A 49 9.05 -11.15 -6.16
CA ALA A 49 10.48 -11.08 -6.48
C ALA A 49 11.37 -11.12 -5.23
N ILE A 50 10.93 -10.59 -4.09
CA ILE A 50 11.63 -10.73 -2.80
C ILE A 50 11.61 -12.19 -2.34
N ILE A 51 10.44 -12.85 -2.38
CA ILE A 51 10.26 -14.26 -2.01
C ILE A 51 11.15 -15.16 -2.89
N ASP A 52 11.26 -14.87 -4.18
CA ASP A 52 12.11 -15.63 -5.11
C ASP A 52 13.60 -15.58 -4.73
N LYS A 53 14.08 -14.50 -4.09
CA LYS A 53 15.46 -14.41 -3.56
C LYS A 53 15.74 -15.42 -2.45
N PHE A 54 14.70 -15.86 -1.75
CA PHE A 54 14.77 -16.97 -0.78
C PHE A 54 14.71 -18.35 -1.46
N LYS A 55 14.80 -18.40 -2.80
CA LYS A 55 14.71 -19.60 -3.64
C LYS A 55 13.37 -20.33 -3.51
N ILE A 56 12.30 -19.63 -3.17
CA ILE A 56 10.95 -20.18 -3.04
C ILE A 56 10.15 -19.76 -4.25
N LEU A 57 9.92 -20.69 -5.18
CA LEU A 57 9.03 -20.45 -6.30
C LEU A 57 7.61 -20.23 -5.77
N ASN A 58 7.01 -19.13 -6.20
CA ASN A 58 5.67 -18.74 -5.79
C ASN A 58 4.80 -18.40 -7.01
N ARG A 59 3.49 -18.49 -6.84
CA ARG A 59 2.52 -18.07 -7.85
C ARG A 59 2.27 -16.57 -7.70
N THR A 60 3.02 -15.74 -8.42
CA THR A 60 2.97 -14.25 -8.33
C THR A 60 1.55 -13.68 -8.38
N TRP A 61 0.67 -14.25 -9.20
CA TRP A 61 -0.72 -13.78 -9.32
C TRP A 61 -1.53 -13.93 -8.02
N LEU A 62 -1.23 -14.94 -7.18
CA LEU A 62 -1.88 -15.10 -5.87
C LEU A 62 -1.39 -14.05 -4.88
N ILE A 63 -0.11 -13.69 -4.92
CA ILE A 63 0.46 -12.62 -4.10
C ILE A 63 -0.18 -11.28 -4.48
N ILE A 64 -0.30 -11.00 -5.78
CA ILE A 64 -1.00 -9.80 -6.28
C ILE A 64 -2.45 -9.77 -5.78
N ILE A 65 -3.22 -10.86 -5.95
CA ILE A 65 -4.60 -10.91 -5.46
C ILE A 65 -4.66 -10.67 -3.95
N GLY A 66 -3.78 -11.29 -3.17
CA GLY A 66 -3.70 -11.08 -1.72
C GLY A 66 -3.53 -9.61 -1.37
N ASN A 67 -2.66 -8.90 -2.09
CA ASN A 67 -2.40 -7.48 -1.88
C ASN A 67 -3.60 -6.58 -2.23
N TYR A 68 -4.32 -6.88 -3.31
CA TYR A 68 -5.59 -6.19 -3.60
C TYR A 68 -6.64 -6.44 -2.52
N VAL A 69 -6.78 -7.69 -2.05
CA VAL A 69 -7.73 -8.05 -0.99
C VAL A 69 -7.39 -7.34 0.31
N SER A 70 -6.11 -7.31 0.71
CA SER A 70 -5.67 -6.61 1.92
C SER A 70 -5.94 -5.11 1.83
N MET A 71 -5.70 -4.49 0.67
CA MET A 71 -6.02 -3.08 0.45
C MET A 71 -7.52 -2.79 0.57
N PHE A 72 -8.39 -3.57 -0.09
CA PHE A 72 -9.84 -3.35 -0.01
C PHE A 72 -10.37 -3.59 1.41
N VAL A 73 -9.90 -4.63 2.09
CA VAL A 73 -10.27 -4.88 3.48
C VAL A 73 -9.78 -3.73 4.37
N GLY A 74 -8.55 -3.25 4.17
CA GLY A 74 -8.01 -2.09 4.85
C GLY A 74 -8.87 -0.83 4.64
N LEU A 75 -9.25 -0.54 3.40
CA LEU A 75 -10.09 0.61 3.05
C LEU A 75 -11.48 0.56 3.69
N TYR A 76 -12.16 -0.58 3.64
CA TYR A 76 -13.57 -0.67 4.05
C TYR A 76 -13.77 -1.03 5.53
N TYR A 77 -12.82 -1.73 6.16
CA TYR A 77 -12.99 -2.26 7.52
C TYR A 77 -11.97 -1.73 8.52
N ILE A 78 -10.86 -1.12 8.09
CA ILE A 78 -9.81 -0.64 9.02
C ILE A 78 -9.76 0.88 9.02
N ALA A 79 -9.55 1.50 7.86
CA ALA A 79 -9.41 2.94 7.69
C ALA A 79 -10.55 3.76 8.31
N PRO A 80 -11.85 3.35 8.24
CA PRO A 80 -12.94 4.12 8.84
C PRO A 80 -12.82 4.29 10.36
N HIS A 81 -12.15 3.38 11.06
CA HIS A 81 -11.92 3.50 12.51
C HIS A 81 -10.91 4.57 12.89
N PHE A 82 -10.14 5.08 11.92
CA PHE A 82 -9.14 6.12 12.10
C PHE A 82 -9.53 7.45 11.44
N SER A 83 -10.72 7.51 10.83
CA SER A 83 -11.34 8.73 10.31
C SER A 83 -12.29 9.32 11.36
N THR A 84 -12.23 10.63 11.61
CA THR A 84 -13.16 11.32 12.52
C THR A 84 -14.42 11.82 11.83
N VAL A 85 -14.49 11.73 10.49
CA VAL A 85 -15.63 12.20 9.71
C VAL A 85 -16.32 10.99 9.10
N ALA A 86 -17.54 10.73 9.55
CA ALA A 86 -18.38 9.68 9.00
C ALA A 86 -18.60 9.90 7.49
N GLY A 87 -18.30 8.88 6.67
CA GLY A 87 -18.39 8.96 5.21
C GLY A 87 -17.17 9.53 4.51
N ASN A 88 -16.16 10.02 5.25
CA ASN A 88 -14.88 10.41 4.67
C ASN A 88 -13.91 9.22 4.68
N HIS A 89 -13.65 8.69 3.49
CA HIS A 89 -12.67 7.62 3.26
C HIS A 89 -11.25 8.15 3.04
N ASP A 90 -10.99 9.45 3.22
CA ASP A 90 -9.63 9.98 3.08
C ASP A 90 -8.75 9.38 4.18
N PHE A 91 -7.77 8.63 3.73
CA PHE A 91 -6.99 7.71 4.55
C PHE A 91 -6.16 8.48 5.58
N TRP A 92 -6.26 8.06 6.85
CA TRP A 92 -5.37 8.42 7.97
C TRP A 92 -5.43 9.86 8.51
N GLY A 93 -6.53 10.59 8.30
CA GLY A 93 -6.64 11.97 8.78
C GLY A 93 -8.06 12.48 8.88
N ALA A 94 -8.55 12.50 10.11
CA ALA A 94 -9.59 13.36 10.59
C ALA A 94 -9.68 14.74 9.87
N HIS A 95 -10.89 15.12 9.42
CA HIS A 95 -11.27 16.40 8.78
C HIS A 95 -10.71 16.69 7.36
N THR A 96 -11.56 16.55 6.35
CA THR A 96 -11.31 17.13 5.01
C THR A 96 -12.19 18.36 4.78
N ILE A 97 -11.57 19.53 4.95
CA ILE A 97 -11.59 20.63 3.95
C ILE A 97 -10.17 21.26 3.87
N TYR A 98 -9.38 21.26 4.96
CA TYR A 98 -7.99 21.78 4.99
C TYR A 98 -6.98 21.05 5.94
N GLY A 99 -7.15 19.74 6.19
CA GLY A 99 -6.03 18.85 6.57
C GLY A 99 -5.43 19.01 7.97
N ASP A 100 -6.13 18.51 8.99
CA ASP A 100 -5.56 18.33 10.34
C ASP A 100 -5.25 16.85 10.60
N TYR A 101 -4.01 16.45 10.30
CA TYR A 101 -3.56 15.08 10.51
C TYR A 101 -2.92 14.93 11.89
N LYS A 102 -3.48 14.06 12.74
CA LYS A 102 -2.87 13.69 14.01
C LYS A 102 -1.81 12.62 13.78
N LEU A 103 -0.54 12.96 14.01
CA LEU A 103 0.59 12.05 13.81
C LEU A 103 0.42 10.72 14.56
N GLN A 104 -0.11 10.76 15.79
CA GLN A 104 -0.38 9.55 16.56
C GLN A 104 -1.40 8.64 15.86
N GLY A 105 -2.51 9.19 15.38
CA GLY A 105 -3.55 8.43 14.65
C GLY A 105 -3.01 7.82 13.36
N PHE A 106 -2.18 8.57 12.63
CA PHE A 106 -1.47 8.05 11.47
C PHE A 106 -0.58 6.84 11.84
N ILE A 107 0.29 6.98 12.84
CA ILE A 107 1.21 5.90 13.24
C ILE A 107 0.45 4.66 13.70
N PHE A 108 -0.53 4.81 14.61
CA PHE A 108 -1.35 3.70 15.08
C PHE A 108 -2.09 3.02 13.93
N GLY A 109 -2.58 3.82 13.00
CA GLY A 109 -3.21 3.38 11.78
C GLY A 109 -2.34 2.53 10.88
N MET A 110 -1.12 3.01 10.59
CA MET A 110 -0.13 2.28 9.79
C MET A 110 0.28 0.97 10.45
N VAL A 111 0.50 0.97 11.77
CA VAL A 111 0.85 -0.24 12.53
C VAL A 111 -0.31 -1.25 12.52
N THR A 112 -1.54 -0.80 12.77
CA THR A 112 -2.72 -1.67 12.74
C THR A 112 -2.93 -2.28 11.36
N SER A 113 -2.77 -1.47 10.31
CA SER A 113 -2.88 -1.93 8.92
C SER A 113 -1.82 -2.94 8.58
N PHE A 114 -0.57 -2.73 9.01
CA PHE A 114 0.51 -3.70 8.78
C PHE A 114 0.16 -5.08 9.34
N PHE A 115 -0.30 -5.16 10.60
CA PHE A 115 -0.70 -6.44 11.17
C PHE A 115 -1.91 -7.07 10.47
N ALA A 116 -2.89 -6.26 10.08
CA ALA A 116 -4.02 -6.75 9.33
C ALA A 116 -3.61 -7.29 7.96
N THR A 117 -2.73 -6.59 7.24
CA THR A 117 -2.14 -7.05 5.97
C THR A 117 -1.48 -8.41 6.15
N LEU A 118 -0.65 -8.58 7.19
CA LEU A 118 -0.02 -9.88 7.47
C LEU A 118 -1.06 -10.99 7.66
N ILE A 119 -2.14 -10.74 8.39
CA ILE A 119 -3.19 -11.74 8.64
C ILE A 119 -3.96 -12.07 7.34
N ILE A 120 -4.33 -11.04 6.58
CA ILE A 120 -5.18 -11.16 5.38
C ILE A 120 -4.40 -11.79 4.22
N GLU A 121 -3.13 -11.43 4.04
CA GLU A 121 -2.31 -11.92 2.94
C GLU A 121 -1.74 -13.32 3.18
N LEU A 122 -1.58 -13.74 4.45
CA LEU A 122 -1.05 -15.06 4.80
C LEU A 122 -1.74 -16.23 4.08
N PRO A 123 -3.08 -16.35 3.99
CA PRO A 123 -3.72 -17.43 3.24
C PRO A 123 -3.35 -17.41 1.74
N PHE A 124 -3.26 -16.23 1.12
CA PHE A 124 -2.88 -16.10 -0.29
C PHE A 124 -1.42 -16.51 -0.51
N PHE A 125 -0.53 -16.05 0.37
CA PHE A 125 0.88 -16.45 0.36
C PHE A 125 1.02 -17.96 0.53
N TYR A 126 0.33 -18.55 1.50
CA TYR A 126 0.34 -20.00 1.72
C TYR A 126 -0.09 -20.75 0.47
N LEU A 127 -1.21 -20.34 -0.16
CA LEU A 127 -1.68 -20.94 -1.42
C LEU A 127 -0.69 -20.74 -2.58
N ALA A 128 0.05 -19.63 -2.60
CA ALA A 128 1.04 -19.33 -3.62
C ALA A 128 2.25 -20.27 -3.59
N VAL A 129 2.59 -20.80 -2.40
CA VAL A 129 3.76 -21.66 -2.18
C VAL A 129 3.42 -23.10 -1.78
N LYS A 130 2.14 -23.45 -1.63
CA LYS A 130 1.67 -24.71 -1.01
C LYS A 130 2.32 -25.98 -1.57
N ASP A 131 2.53 -26.05 -2.87
CA ASP A 131 3.08 -27.26 -3.53
C ASP A 131 4.61 -27.36 -3.40
N LYS A 132 5.25 -26.38 -2.75
CA LYS A 132 6.71 -26.21 -2.64
C LYS A 132 7.18 -26.21 -1.17
N LEU A 133 6.32 -26.64 -0.25
CA LEU A 133 6.49 -26.56 1.21
C LEU A 133 7.42 -27.62 1.85
N GLN A 134 8.28 -28.30 1.09
CA GLN A 134 9.15 -29.34 1.64
C GLN A 134 10.31 -28.74 2.45
N GLY A 135 10.04 -28.37 3.71
CA GLY A 135 11.06 -28.17 4.75
C GLY A 135 11.64 -26.77 4.95
N ARG A 136 11.04 -25.70 4.38
CA ARG A 136 11.52 -24.31 4.59
C ARG A 136 10.63 -23.51 5.53
N GLN A 137 11.25 -22.65 6.35
CA GLN A 137 10.57 -21.62 7.13
C GLN A 137 9.98 -20.54 6.20
N ILE A 138 8.77 -20.80 5.69
CA ILE A 138 8.07 -19.90 4.75
C ILE A 138 7.61 -18.58 5.34
N LEU A 139 7.52 -18.49 6.67
CA LEU A 139 7.10 -17.27 7.35
C LEU A 139 8.13 -16.15 7.23
N ILE A 140 9.43 -16.45 7.23
CA ILE A 140 10.47 -15.42 7.15
C ILE A 140 10.41 -14.67 5.80
N PRO A 141 10.40 -15.35 4.64
CA PRO A 141 10.24 -14.68 3.34
C PRO A 141 8.97 -13.83 3.25
N PHE A 142 7.85 -14.33 3.78
CA PHE A 142 6.58 -13.60 3.85
C PHE A 142 6.72 -12.32 4.66
N LEU A 143 7.19 -12.43 5.91
CA LEU A 143 7.39 -11.30 6.81
C LEU A 143 8.37 -10.28 6.22
N VAL A 144 9.48 -10.72 5.63
CA VAL A 144 10.46 -9.82 5.02
C VAL A 144 9.86 -9.06 3.84
N ALA A 145 9.17 -9.76 2.93
CA ALA A 145 8.54 -9.13 1.77
C ALA A 145 7.52 -8.06 2.20
N ASN A 146 6.57 -8.45 3.05
CA ASN A 146 5.53 -7.56 3.57
C ASN A 146 6.09 -6.39 4.39
N THR A 147 7.09 -6.62 5.23
CA THR A 147 7.70 -5.55 6.04
C THR A 147 8.37 -4.51 5.15
N LEU A 148 9.15 -4.94 4.16
CA LEU A 148 9.84 -4.02 3.25
C LEU A 148 8.85 -3.17 2.43
N THR A 149 7.82 -3.80 1.86
CA THR A 149 6.82 -3.08 1.07
C THR A 149 5.97 -2.15 1.93
N ASN A 150 5.54 -2.56 3.12
CA ASN A 150 4.78 -1.71 4.03
C ASN A 150 5.62 -0.54 4.59
N ILE A 151 6.93 -0.70 4.83
CA ILE A 151 7.81 0.43 5.19
C ILE A 151 7.83 1.46 4.06
N ILE A 152 8.04 1.02 2.81
CA ILE A 152 8.04 1.91 1.65
C ILE A 152 6.69 2.62 1.51
N MET A 153 5.59 1.88 1.64
CA MET A 153 4.24 2.44 1.59
C MET A 153 3.99 3.45 2.71
N THR A 154 4.44 3.16 3.93
CA THR A 154 4.35 4.09 5.07
C THR A 154 5.06 5.40 4.77
N ILE A 155 6.27 5.34 4.21
CA ILE A 155 7.03 6.53 3.82
C ILE A 155 6.27 7.32 2.77
N ILE A 156 5.73 6.65 1.74
CA ILE A 156 4.95 7.30 0.68
C ILE A 156 3.71 8.00 1.26
N TYR A 157 2.90 7.30 2.06
CA TYR A 157 1.72 7.87 2.73
C TYR A 157 2.11 9.06 3.61
N PHE A 158 3.20 8.96 4.38
CA PHE A 158 3.71 10.05 5.20
C PHE A 158 4.07 11.29 4.36
N LEU A 159 4.75 11.10 3.21
CA LEU A 159 5.09 12.20 2.31
C LEU A 159 3.85 12.86 1.70
N PHE A 160 2.83 12.09 1.33
CA PHE A 160 1.56 12.64 0.84
C PHE A 160 0.83 13.44 1.91
N VAL A 161 0.76 12.93 3.15
CA VAL A 161 0.18 13.68 4.26
C VAL A 161 0.96 14.96 4.53
N ASN A 162 2.30 14.89 4.57
CA ASN A 162 3.15 16.05 4.82
C ASN A 162 3.11 17.10 3.70
N GLY A 163 2.89 16.68 2.45
CA GLY A 163 2.75 17.58 1.30
C GLY A 163 1.34 18.16 1.12
N GLY A 164 0.31 17.55 1.73
CA GLY A 164 -1.10 17.89 1.53
C GLY A 164 -1.86 18.39 2.77
N GLY A 165 -1.26 18.39 3.96
CA GLY A 165 -1.92 18.84 5.20
C GLY A 165 -0.94 19.35 6.26
N TYR A 166 -1.49 19.88 7.36
CA TYR A 166 -0.71 20.35 8.51
C TYR A 166 -0.70 19.27 9.59
N TRP A 167 0.50 18.90 10.07
CA TRP A 167 0.62 17.98 11.20
C TRP A 167 0.23 18.72 12.48
N GLN A 168 -0.84 18.26 13.12
CA GLN A 168 -1.12 18.65 14.49
C GLN A 168 -0.24 17.82 15.43
N LYS A 169 0.78 18.48 15.99
CA LYS A 169 1.46 17.98 17.19
C LYS A 169 0.48 18.22 18.33
N THR A 170 -0.13 17.13 18.83
CA THR A 170 -0.78 17.16 20.15
C THR A 170 0.16 17.72 21.20
#